data_AF-A0A553DFU1-F1
#
_entry.id   AF-A0A553DFU1-F1
#
_cell.length_a   1.000
_cell.length_b   1.000
_cell.length_c   1.000
_cell.angle_alpha   90.00
_cell.angle_beta   90.00
_cell.angle_gamma   90.00
#
_symmetry.space_group_name_H-M   'P 1'
#
loop_
_entity.id
_entity.type
_entity.pdbx_description
1 polymer ?
#
loop_
_entity_poly.entity_id
_entity_poly.type
_entity_poly.pdbx_seq_one_letter_code
_entity_poly.pdbx_strand_id
1 'polypeptide(L)'
;MSTKNCKVDVVSVKVQQKDDAALKMNFKDILKHPEILGQEKQIGNKIVHYSILEENEKYIIGFIRTILDKDLPAKIDKKTKAISQLDVKENEGLAYGNIFMYSIELNCLFYEINKNSIYLNVFKEFLYRCYKDSEALQNTGGFSIDFGTIYRKKEYERAIKMRSYKSFVLKVHQPAKLLEKIKQLNSTLEDQIENDFLPQLTQASKLNSDIAEIVFNVSYPKKTGGLYQDTIVPMLERLNRFLGYGQIREYIDKVEVCGYTDDSEAKKPIDLLGDIYFATFKIAIPRLDSNLLKQERKENIIKMYKKECLILKEYI
;
A
#
# COMPACT_ATOMS: atom_id res chain seq x y z
N MET A 1 -7.57 22.02 -19.78
CA MET A 1 -7.74 20.73 -19.06
C MET A 1 -6.71 20.67 -17.96
N SER A 2 -7.08 20.24 -16.76
CA SER A 2 -6.14 20.01 -15.67
C SER A 2 -5.46 18.64 -15.83
N THR A 3 -4.20 18.54 -15.42
CA THR A 3 -3.49 17.26 -15.36
C THR A 3 -3.42 16.79 -13.91
N LYS A 4 -3.67 15.49 -13.70
CA LYS A 4 -3.52 14.82 -12.40
C LYS A 4 -2.22 14.01 -12.42
N ASN A 5 -1.39 14.19 -11.39
CA ASN A 5 -0.31 13.26 -11.09
C ASN A 5 -0.90 12.05 -10.36
N CYS A 6 -0.88 10.90 -11.00
CA CYS A 6 -1.24 9.62 -10.38
C CYS A 6 0.01 9.00 -9.77
N LYS A 7 0.00 8.83 -8.45
CA LYS A 7 1.03 8.09 -7.73
C LYS A 7 0.77 6.59 -7.86
N VAL A 8 1.82 5.82 -8.05
CA VAL A 8 1.77 4.36 -8.16
C VAL A 8 2.72 3.78 -7.13
N ASP A 9 2.16 3.01 -6.20
CA ASP A 9 2.95 2.19 -5.28
C ASP A 9 3.53 1.01 -6.06
N VAL A 10 4.81 0.72 -5.83
CA VAL A 10 5.48 -0.45 -6.41
C VAL A 10 5.87 -1.37 -5.27
N VAL A 11 5.31 -2.57 -5.28
CA VAL A 11 5.53 -3.58 -4.23
C VAL A 11 5.97 -4.89 -4.84
N SER A 12 6.79 -5.65 -4.13
CA SER A 12 7.03 -7.05 -4.43
C SER A 12 5.82 -7.87 -3.99
N VAL A 13 5.55 -8.97 -4.70
CA VAL A 13 4.45 -9.88 -4.37
C VAL A 13 5.01 -11.21 -3.91
N LYS A 14 4.58 -11.70 -2.74
CA LYS A 14 4.89 -13.05 -2.28
C LYS A 14 3.59 -13.79 -2.04
N VAL A 15 3.48 -14.99 -2.58
CA VAL A 15 2.35 -15.89 -2.32
C VAL A 15 2.87 -17.09 -1.54
N GLN A 16 2.27 -17.34 -0.38
CA GLN A 16 2.55 -18.48 0.48
C GLN A 16 1.35 -19.41 0.42
N GLN A 17 1.56 -20.70 0.21
CA GLN A 17 0.47 -21.69 0.29
C GLN A 17 0.23 -22.04 1.76
N LYS A 18 -1.02 -22.26 2.15
CA LYS A 18 -1.34 -22.70 3.52
C LYS A 18 -1.09 -24.21 3.69
N ASP A 19 -1.31 -25.00 2.62
CA ASP A 19 -1.08 -26.44 2.61
C ASP A 19 0.00 -26.86 1.59
N ASP A 20 1.03 -27.57 2.05
CA ASP A 20 2.14 -28.04 1.21
C ASP A 20 1.73 -29.06 0.13
N ALA A 21 0.62 -29.77 0.36
CA ALA A 21 0.08 -30.79 -0.53
C ALA A 21 -0.87 -30.23 -1.61
N ALA A 22 -1.20 -28.95 -1.55
CA ALA A 22 -2.22 -28.36 -2.40
C ALA A 22 -1.67 -27.74 -3.70
N LEU A 23 -2.58 -27.41 -4.63
CA LEU A 23 -2.21 -26.86 -5.93
C LEU A 23 -1.56 -25.48 -5.74
N LYS A 24 -0.25 -25.38 -6.01
CA LYS A 24 0.48 -24.12 -5.84
C LYS A 24 0.02 -23.07 -6.86
N MET A 25 -0.75 -22.08 -6.40
CA MET A 25 -1.14 -20.93 -7.21
C MET A 25 -0.13 -19.78 -7.03
N ASN A 26 0.44 -19.29 -8.11
CA ASN A 26 1.18 -18.03 -8.08
C ASN A 26 0.22 -16.83 -8.18
N PHE A 27 0.73 -15.60 -8.02
CA PHE A 27 -0.13 -14.42 -8.04
C PHE A 27 -0.82 -14.19 -9.39
N LYS A 28 -0.18 -14.55 -10.51
CA LYS A 28 -0.80 -14.50 -11.84
C LYS A 28 -1.98 -15.48 -11.93
N ASP A 29 -1.86 -16.67 -11.36
CA ASP A 29 -2.95 -17.65 -11.35
C ASP A 29 -4.15 -17.13 -10.54
N ILE A 30 -3.88 -16.52 -9.38
CA ILE A 30 -4.91 -15.88 -8.53
C ILE A 30 -5.63 -14.77 -9.31
N LEU A 31 -4.89 -13.87 -9.95
CA LEU A 31 -5.47 -12.77 -10.73
C LEU A 31 -6.32 -13.24 -11.93
N LYS A 32 -6.08 -14.45 -12.43
CA LYS A 32 -6.77 -15.02 -13.59
C LYS A 32 -7.86 -16.02 -13.25
N HIS A 33 -8.01 -16.36 -11.97
CA HIS A 33 -8.96 -17.38 -11.57
C HIS A 33 -10.40 -16.94 -11.89
N PRO A 34 -11.25 -17.79 -12.50
CA PRO A 34 -12.63 -17.43 -12.88
C PRO A 34 -13.49 -16.93 -11.72
N GLU A 35 -13.24 -17.47 -10.52
CA GLU A 35 -13.91 -17.09 -9.27
C GLU A 35 -13.40 -15.75 -8.69
N ILE A 36 -12.46 -15.09 -9.36
CA ILE A 36 -11.91 -13.78 -8.99
C ILE A 36 -12.10 -12.78 -10.14
N LEU A 37 -11.73 -13.18 -11.36
CA LEU A 37 -11.80 -12.36 -12.56
C LEU A 37 -13.26 -12.05 -12.94
N GLY A 38 -13.58 -10.77 -13.08
CA GLY A 38 -14.93 -10.31 -13.43
C GLY A 38 -15.91 -10.31 -12.26
N GLN A 39 -15.48 -10.70 -11.06
CA GLN A 39 -16.33 -10.70 -9.89
C GLN A 39 -16.57 -9.28 -9.37
N GLU A 40 -17.73 -9.12 -8.73
CA GLU A 40 -18.13 -7.92 -8.01
C GLU A 40 -18.50 -8.28 -6.57
N LYS A 41 -17.92 -7.58 -5.59
CA LYS A 41 -18.11 -7.86 -4.16
C LYS A 41 -18.27 -6.57 -3.36
N GLN A 42 -19.11 -6.60 -2.33
CA GLN A 42 -19.18 -5.56 -1.32
C GLN A 42 -17.99 -5.68 -0.36
N ILE A 43 -17.18 -4.63 -0.27
CA ILE A 43 -16.05 -4.52 0.66
C ILE A 43 -16.23 -3.24 1.47
N GLY A 44 -16.63 -3.38 2.75
CA GLY A 44 -17.03 -2.25 3.58
C GLY A 44 -18.24 -1.50 2.98
N ASN A 45 -18.11 -0.19 2.77
CA ASN A 45 -19.13 0.65 2.15
C ASN A 45 -18.99 0.81 0.64
N LYS A 46 -18.14 0.01 -0.01
CA LYS A 46 -17.84 0.12 -1.43
C LYS A 46 -18.14 -1.19 -2.15
N ILE A 47 -18.68 -1.10 -3.35
CA ILE A 47 -18.80 -2.23 -4.28
C ILE A 47 -17.54 -2.24 -5.15
N VAL A 48 -16.82 -3.35 -5.19
CA VAL A 48 -15.56 -3.49 -5.91
C VAL A 48 -15.72 -4.53 -7.01
N HIS A 49 -15.34 -4.17 -8.23
CA HIS A 49 -15.28 -5.07 -9.37
C HIS A 49 -13.88 -5.07 -9.98
N TYR A 50 -13.38 -6.25 -10.32
CA TYR A 50 -12.06 -6.46 -10.91
C TYR A 50 -12.15 -7.06 -12.32
N SER A 51 -11.31 -6.55 -13.23
CA SER A 51 -11.19 -7.05 -14.61
C SER A 51 -9.76 -6.91 -15.13
N ILE A 52 -9.41 -7.69 -16.14
CA ILE A 52 -8.14 -7.57 -16.89
C ILE A 52 -8.40 -6.75 -18.15
N LEU A 53 -7.54 -5.76 -18.43
CA LEU A 53 -7.59 -4.93 -19.64
C LEU A 53 -6.61 -5.40 -20.73
N GLU A 54 -5.51 -6.02 -20.31
CA GLU A 54 -4.48 -6.56 -21.19
C GLU A 54 -3.63 -7.55 -20.40
N GLU A 55 -3.22 -8.61 -21.06
CA GLU A 55 -2.19 -9.51 -20.55
C GLU A 55 -1.26 -9.96 -21.67
N ASN A 56 -0.02 -10.23 -21.31
CA ASN A 56 0.96 -10.90 -22.14
C ASN A 56 1.94 -11.67 -21.25
N GLU A 57 3.01 -12.20 -21.85
CA GLU A 57 4.03 -12.98 -21.12
C GLU A 57 4.78 -12.16 -20.05
N LYS A 58 4.85 -10.84 -20.20
CA LYS A 58 5.63 -9.95 -19.32
C LYS A 58 4.80 -9.35 -18.19
N TYR A 59 3.52 -9.07 -18.44
CA TYR A 59 2.68 -8.40 -17.45
C TYR A 59 1.17 -8.66 -17.63
N ILE A 60 0.43 -8.35 -16.56
CA ILE A 60 -1.04 -8.30 -16.52
C ILE A 60 -1.45 -6.88 -16.11
N ILE A 61 -2.32 -6.25 -16.88
CA ILE A 61 -2.92 -4.95 -16.55
C ILE A 61 -4.34 -5.19 -16.05
N GLY A 62 -4.55 -4.94 -14.76
CA GLY A 62 -5.86 -5.03 -14.12
C GLY A 62 -6.49 -3.66 -13.95
N PHE A 63 -7.82 -3.65 -13.96
CA PHE A 63 -8.63 -2.48 -13.68
C PHE A 63 -9.65 -2.79 -12.59
N ILE A 64 -9.70 -1.91 -11.61
CA ILE A 64 -10.62 -1.97 -10.49
C ILE A 64 -11.62 -0.84 -10.64
N ARG A 65 -12.90 -1.21 -10.68
CA ARG A 65 -14.01 -0.28 -10.54
C ARG A 65 -14.50 -0.33 -9.11
N THR A 66 -14.66 0.82 -8.51
CA THR A 66 -15.24 0.98 -7.19
C THR A 66 -16.48 1.85 -7.29
N ILE A 67 -17.59 1.40 -6.71
CA ILE A 67 -18.84 2.17 -6.63
C ILE A 67 -19.06 2.52 -5.16
N LEU A 68 -19.31 3.80 -4.90
CA LEU A 68 -19.85 4.29 -3.65
C LEU A 68 -21.31 4.68 -3.91
N ASP A 69 -22.24 4.00 -3.25
CA ASP A 69 -23.69 4.14 -3.42
C ASP A 69 -24.40 4.59 -2.12
N LYS A 70 -23.66 4.62 -1.00
CA LYS A 70 -24.13 5.05 0.33
C LYS A 70 -23.26 6.19 0.84
N ASP A 71 -23.84 7.00 1.73
CA ASP A 71 -23.16 8.13 2.38
C ASP A 71 -22.53 9.10 1.36
N LEU A 72 -23.31 9.41 0.31
CA LEU A 72 -22.87 10.32 -0.75
C LEU A 72 -22.85 11.78 -0.25
N PRO A 73 -21.78 12.54 -0.56
CA PRO A 73 -21.68 13.92 -0.12
C PRO A 73 -22.69 14.82 -0.85
N ALA A 74 -23.13 15.90 -0.19
CA ALA A 74 -23.93 16.94 -0.85
C ALA A 74 -23.06 17.78 -1.82
N LYS A 75 -23.69 18.40 -2.82
CA LYS A 75 -23.04 19.43 -3.67
C LYS A 75 -23.31 20.82 -3.11
N ILE A 76 -22.33 21.71 -3.24
CA ILE A 76 -22.45 23.12 -2.85
C ILE A 76 -22.27 24.02 -4.06
N ASP A 77 -23.19 24.96 -4.25
CA ASP A 77 -23.01 26.01 -5.25
C ASP A 77 -21.95 27.01 -4.77
N LYS A 78 -20.92 27.21 -5.58
CA LYS A 78 -19.75 28.02 -5.17
C LYS A 78 -20.08 29.50 -4.96
N LYS A 79 -21.13 30.02 -5.63
CA LYS A 79 -21.52 31.44 -5.58
C LYS A 79 -22.51 31.71 -4.46
N THR A 80 -23.62 30.97 -4.42
CA THR A 80 -24.73 31.16 -3.48
C THR A 80 -24.50 30.46 -2.14
N LYS A 81 -23.54 29.52 -2.06
CA LYS A 81 -23.27 28.67 -0.89
C LYS A 81 -24.42 27.73 -0.51
N ALA A 82 -25.44 27.61 -1.36
CA ALA A 82 -26.54 26.67 -1.14
C ALA A 82 -26.04 25.22 -1.24
N ILE A 83 -26.41 24.40 -0.25
CA ILE A 83 -26.15 22.97 -0.21
C ILE A 83 -27.36 22.24 -0.79
N SER A 84 -27.11 21.28 -1.68
CA SER A 84 -28.16 20.49 -2.33
C SER A 84 -27.71 19.06 -2.56
N GLN A 85 -28.65 18.15 -2.80
CA GLN A 85 -28.34 16.75 -3.09
C GLN A 85 -27.62 16.60 -4.44
N LEU A 86 -26.82 15.55 -4.55
CA LEU A 86 -26.29 15.10 -5.84
C LEU A 86 -27.43 14.61 -6.72
N ASP A 87 -27.27 14.77 -8.02
CA ASP A 87 -28.21 14.26 -9.02
C ASP A 87 -27.84 12.81 -9.35
N VAL A 88 -28.18 11.90 -8.43
CA VAL A 88 -27.86 10.46 -8.50
C VAL A 88 -29.13 9.71 -8.14
N LYS A 89 -29.58 8.79 -8.99
CA LYS A 89 -30.77 7.96 -8.75
C LYS A 89 -30.49 6.83 -7.76
N GLU A 90 -31.54 6.17 -7.28
CA GLU A 90 -31.46 5.09 -6.29
C GLU A 90 -30.54 3.92 -6.69
N ASN A 91 -30.46 3.60 -7.98
CA ASN A 91 -29.59 2.54 -8.51
C ASN A 91 -28.27 3.07 -9.11
N GLU A 92 -27.97 4.35 -8.90
CA GLU A 92 -26.75 4.99 -9.38
C GLU A 92 -25.80 5.24 -8.21
N GLY A 93 -24.50 5.24 -8.50
CA GLY A 93 -23.46 5.51 -7.50
C GLY A 93 -22.28 6.22 -8.13
N LEU A 94 -21.42 6.78 -7.28
CA LEU A 94 -20.19 7.42 -7.74
C LEU A 94 -19.16 6.34 -8.05
N ALA A 95 -18.78 6.24 -9.32
CA ALA A 95 -17.80 5.28 -9.79
C ALA A 95 -16.39 5.87 -9.83
N TYR A 96 -15.43 5.12 -9.30
CA TYR A 96 -14.01 5.45 -9.32
C TYR A 96 -13.22 4.30 -9.94
N GLY A 97 -12.15 4.67 -10.65
CA GLY A 97 -11.26 3.74 -11.32
C GLY A 97 -9.88 3.69 -10.68
N ASN A 98 -9.34 2.49 -10.57
CA ASN A 98 -7.92 2.25 -10.33
C ASN A 98 -7.36 1.33 -11.40
N ILE A 99 -6.11 1.61 -11.82
CA ILE A 99 -5.35 0.69 -12.64
C ILE A 99 -4.19 0.09 -11.86
N PHE A 100 -3.83 -1.15 -12.18
CA PHE A 100 -2.58 -1.73 -11.74
C PHE A 100 -1.92 -2.51 -12.88
N MET A 101 -0.62 -2.73 -12.75
CA MET A 101 0.15 -3.62 -13.59
C MET A 101 0.93 -4.59 -12.72
N TYR A 102 0.72 -5.88 -12.91
CA TYR A 102 1.56 -6.92 -12.33
C TYR A 102 2.63 -7.33 -13.35
N SER A 103 3.89 -7.07 -13.02
CA SER A 103 5.05 -7.54 -13.79
C SER A 103 5.35 -8.98 -13.38
N ILE A 104 5.20 -9.90 -14.34
CA ILE A 104 5.47 -11.32 -14.13
C ILE A 104 6.98 -11.54 -13.95
N GLU A 105 7.79 -10.84 -14.76
CA GLU A 105 9.26 -10.94 -14.72
C GLU A 105 9.86 -10.45 -13.39
N LEU A 106 9.39 -9.31 -12.89
CA LEU A 106 9.89 -8.74 -11.64
C LEU A 106 9.17 -9.27 -10.39
N ASN A 107 8.09 -10.03 -10.57
CA ASN A 107 7.19 -10.42 -9.49
C ASN A 107 6.75 -9.21 -8.63
N CYS A 108 6.42 -8.11 -9.31
CA CYS A 108 6.10 -6.82 -8.70
C CYS A 108 4.76 -6.27 -9.18
N LEU A 109 4.04 -5.63 -8.28
CA LEU A 109 2.76 -4.98 -8.55
C LEU A 109 2.93 -3.45 -8.50
N PHE A 110 2.59 -2.81 -9.61
CA PHE A 110 2.48 -1.37 -9.77
C PHE A 110 1.01 -1.00 -9.57
N TYR A 111 0.65 -0.52 -8.39
CA TYR A 111 -0.73 -0.23 -8.01
C TYR A 111 -0.98 1.27 -7.90
N GLU A 112 -1.90 1.80 -8.70
CA GLU A 112 -2.25 3.22 -8.62
C GLU A 112 -2.91 3.56 -7.27
N ILE A 113 -2.41 4.60 -6.60
CA ILE A 113 -3.05 5.14 -5.41
C ILE A 113 -4.14 6.12 -5.82
N ASN A 114 -5.40 5.77 -5.54
CA ASN A 114 -6.54 6.66 -5.72
C ASN A 114 -7.44 6.65 -4.49
N LYS A 115 -7.39 7.73 -3.69
CA LYS A 115 -8.11 7.85 -2.42
C LYS A 115 -9.62 7.62 -2.52
N ASN A 116 -10.21 7.95 -3.67
CA ASN A 116 -11.65 7.80 -3.88
C ASN A 116 -12.05 6.35 -4.19
N SER A 117 -11.12 5.57 -4.74
CA SER A 117 -11.28 4.15 -5.06
C SER A 117 -10.81 3.30 -3.86
N ILE A 118 -10.14 2.18 -4.09
CA ILE A 118 -9.62 1.31 -3.02
C ILE A 118 -8.08 1.31 -2.97
N TYR A 119 -7.55 1.08 -1.77
CA TYR A 119 -6.11 0.89 -1.56
C TYR A 119 -5.74 -0.58 -1.80
N LEU A 120 -4.44 -0.84 -1.99
CA LEU A 120 -3.93 -2.18 -2.27
C LEU A 120 -4.33 -3.23 -1.23
N ASN A 121 -4.36 -2.88 0.06
CA ASN A 121 -4.81 -3.78 1.12
C ASN A 121 -6.30 -4.14 1.01
N VAL A 122 -7.13 -3.20 0.56
CA VAL A 122 -8.56 -3.47 0.30
C VAL A 122 -8.72 -4.34 -0.95
N PHE A 123 -7.82 -4.21 -1.93
CA PHE A 123 -7.77 -5.15 -3.06
C PHE A 123 -7.35 -6.55 -2.62
N LYS A 124 -6.41 -6.69 -1.68
CA LYS A 124 -6.09 -7.98 -1.04
C LYS A 124 -7.32 -8.58 -0.35
N GLU A 125 -8.07 -7.77 0.39
CA GLU A 125 -9.33 -8.19 1.03
C GLU A 125 -10.37 -8.66 0.01
N PHE A 126 -10.51 -7.95 -1.12
CA PHE A 126 -11.36 -8.38 -2.23
C PHE A 126 -10.97 -9.77 -2.76
N LEU A 127 -9.67 -10.03 -3.00
CA LEU A 127 -9.19 -11.34 -3.46
C LEU A 127 -9.54 -12.45 -2.47
N TYR A 128 -9.34 -12.20 -1.17
CA TYR A 128 -9.70 -13.15 -0.12
C TYR A 128 -11.20 -13.35 0.03
N ARG A 129 -12.01 -12.31 -0.19
CA ARG A 129 -13.46 -12.43 -0.18
C ARG A 129 -13.94 -13.34 -1.30
N CYS A 130 -13.42 -13.15 -2.52
CA CYS A 130 -13.69 -14.04 -3.64
C CYS A 130 -13.28 -15.50 -3.34
N TYR A 131 -12.11 -15.69 -2.73
CA TYR A 131 -11.66 -17.01 -2.28
C TYR A 131 -12.61 -17.64 -1.25
N LYS A 132 -13.00 -16.91 -0.21
CA LYS A 132 -13.90 -17.40 0.85
C LYS A 132 -15.29 -17.73 0.33
N ASP A 133 -15.79 -16.98 -0.63
CA ASP A 133 -17.13 -17.19 -1.19
C ASP A 133 -17.17 -18.34 -2.22
N SER A 134 -16.03 -18.95 -2.58
CA SER A 134 -15.93 -19.95 -3.66
C SER A 134 -15.41 -21.29 -3.17
N GLU A 135 -16.26 -22.32 -3.18
CA GLU A 135 -15.88 -23.70 -2.81
C GLU A 135 -14.77 -24.26 -3.71
N ALA A 136 -14.79 -23.93 -5.01
CA ALA A 136 -13.79 -24.36 -5.98
C ALA A 136 -12.39 -23.85 -5.62
N LEU A 137 -12.29 -22.60 -5.15
CA LEU A 137 -11.04 -22.02 -4.66
C LEU A 137 -10.64 -22.59 -3.30
N GLN A 138 -11.58 -22.84 -2.39
CA GLN A 138 -11.25 -23.42 -1.09
C GLN A 138 -10.55 -24.79 -1.23
N ASN A 139 -10.96 -25.58 -2.22
CA ASN A 139 -10.37 -26.89 -2.52
C ASN A 139 -8.91 -26.83 -3.04
N THR A 140 -8.36 -25.64 -3.32
CA THR A 140 -6.95 -25.49 -3.73
C THR A 140 -5.96 -25.36 -2.56
N GLY A 141 -6.41 -25.52 -1.30
CA GLY A 141 -5.57 -25.54 -0.08
C GLY A 141 -5.08 -24.17 0.40
N GLY A 142 -5.66 -23.10 -0.14
CA GLY A 142 -5.54 -21.75 0.39
C GLY A 142 -4.18 -21.09 0.23
N PHE A 143 -4.21 -19.76 0.22
CA PHE A 143 -3.01 -18.95 0.04
C PHE A 143 -3.01 -17.74 0.95
N SER A 144 -1.82 -17.17 1.17
CA SER A 144 -1.61 -15.85 1.74
C SER A 144 -0.79 -15.00 0.77
N ILE A 145 -1.20 -13.76 0.56
CA ILE A 145 -0.53 -12.78 -0.30
C ILE A 145 0.14 -11.73 0.59
N ASP A 146 1.45 -11.57 0.46
CA ASP A 146 2.19 -10.49 1.12
C ASP A 146 2.70 -9.49 0.07
N PHE A 147 2.46 -8.21 0.34
CA PHE A 147 2.99 -7.11 -0.46
C PHE A 147 4.16 -6.47 0.28
N GLY A 148 5.37 -6.63 -0.27
CA GLY A 148 6.59 -6.07 0.29
C GLY A 148 6.93 -4.71 -0.30
N THR A 149 7.25 -3.73 0.54
CA THR A 149 7.71 -2.42 0.09
C THR A 149 9.08 -2.56 -0.60
N ILE A 150 9.24 -1.88 -1.74
CA ILE A 150 10.54 -1.78 -2.44
C ILE A 150 11.19 -0.46 -2.04
N TYR A 151 12.48 -0.48 -1.73
CA TYR A 151 13.26 0.70 -1.35
C TYR A 151 14.27 1.06 -2.44
N ARG A 152 14.45 2.37 -2.68
CA ARG A 152 15.48 2.89 -3.58
C ARG A 152 16.87 2.56 -3.01
N LYS A 153 17.82 2.19 -3.87
CA LYS A 153 19.26 1.98 -3.54
C LYS A 153 19.58 0.91 -2.48
N LYS A 154 18.75 -0.12 -2.28
CA LYS A 154 18.95 -1.16 -1.25
C LYS A 154 19.13 -0.59 0.17
N GLU A 155 18.54 0.58 0.42
CA GLU A 155 18.67 1.31 1.69
C GLU A 155 18.12 0.53 2.88
N TYR A 156 17.09 -0.28 2.65
CA TYR A 156 16.57 -1.21 3.65
C TYR A 156 17.57 -2.32 4.01
N GLU A 157 18.25 -2.92 3.01
CA GLU A 157 19.30 -3.89 3.30
C GLU A 157 20.46 -3.26 4.07
N ARG A 158 20.83 -2.02 3.70
CA ARG A 158 21.86 -1.27 4.42
C ARG A 158 21.42 -0.97 5.85
N ALA A 159 20.14 -0.68 6.07
CA ALA A 159 19.57 -0.46 7.39
C ALA A 159 19.71 -1.70 8.27
N ILE A 160 19.33 -2.89 7.80
CA ILE A 160 19.38 -4.13 8.61
C ILE A 160 20.80 -4.69 8.78
N LYS A 161 21.72 -4.38 7.86
CA LYS A 161 23.14 -4.80 7.87
C LYS A 161 24.07 -3.78 8.55
N MET A 162 23.54 -2.78 9.28
CA MET A 162 24.40 -1.88 10.05
C MET A 162 25.14 -2.66 11.15
N ARG A 163 26.45 -2.44 11.26
CA ARG A 163 27.28 -3.01 12.32
C ARG A 163 26.92 -2.47 13.69
N SER A 164 26.54 -1.19 13.76
CA SER A 164 26.17 -0.53 15.01
C SER A 164 25.11 0.52 14.76
N TYR A 165 24.00 0.40 15.48
CA TYR A 165 22.89 1.33 15.43
C TYR A 165 23.09 2.44 16.47
N LYS A 166 22.99 3.69 16.04
CA LYS A 166 23.07 4.87 16.90
C LYS A 166 21.69 5.36 17.31
N SER A 167 20.80 5.50 16.35
CA SER A 167 19.48 6.08 16.60
C SER A 167 18.41 5.52 15.69
N PHE A 168 17.19 5.51 16.20
CA PHE A 168 15.96 5.26 15.45
C PHE A 168 14.96 6.38 15.78
N VAL A 169 14.27 6.89 14.77
CA VAL A 169 13.25 7.93 14.91
C VAL A 169 12.01 7.54 14.12
N LEU A 170 10.86 7.55 14.78
CA LEU A 170 9.54 7.46 14.16
C LEU A 170 8.74 8.72 14.51
N LYS A 171 8.25 9.43 13.50
CA LYS A 171 7.37 10.59 13.69
C LYS A 171 6.02 10.33 13.05
N VAL A 172 4.97 10.50 13.83
CA VAL A 172 3.57 10.29 13.45
C VAL A 172 2.79 11.56 13.71
N HIS A 173 2.00 12.01 12.73
CA HIS A 173 1.00 13.05 12.95
C HIS A 173 -0.38 12.43 13.18
N GLN A 174 -1.24 13.15 13.91
CA GLN A 174 -2.60 12.73 14.27
C GLN A 174 -2.67 11.28 14.82
N PRO A 175 -1.91 10.96 15.90
CA PRO A 175 -1.80 9.61 16.44
C PRO A 175 -3.17 8.99 16.81
N ALA A 176 -4.14 9.80 17.25
CA ALA A 176 -5.50 9.34 17.52
C ALA A 176 -6.18 8.74 16.27
N LYS A 177 -6.10 9.43 15.13
CA LYS A 177 -6.66 8.95 13.87
C LYS A 177 -5.91 7.74 13.32
N LEU A 178 -4.58 7.69 13.50
CA LEU A 178 -3.81 6.51 13.14
C LEU A 178 -4.28 5.28 13.94
N LEU A 179 -4.49 5.41 15.25
CA LEU A 179 -4.99 4.30 16.07
C LEU A 179 -6.40 3.85 15.67
N GLU A 180 -7.30 4.78 15.36
CA GLU A 180 -8.62 4.45 14.79
C GLU A 180 -8.47 3.70 13.47
N LYS A 181 -7.54 4.14 12.62
CA LYS A 181 -7.30 3.49 11.33
C LYS A 181 -6.75 2.08 11.49
N ILE A 182 -5.81 1.86 12.42
CA ILE A 182 -5.30 0.52 12.74
C ILE A 182 -6.43 -0.37 13.25
N LYS A 183 -7.30 0.13 14.13
CA LYS A 183 -8.46 -0.62 14.62
C LYS A 183 -9.42 -1.02 13.50
N GLN A 184 -9.72 -0.09 12.59
CA GLN A 184 -10.55 -0.36 11.42
C GLN A 184 -9.92 -1.44 10.53
N LEU A 185 -8.63 -1.36 10.27
CA LEU A 185 -7.92 -2.36 9.47
C LEU A 185 -7.91 -3.73 10.15
N ASN A 186 -7.59 -3.79 11.45
CA ASN A 186 -7.60 -5.04 12.20
C ASN A 186 -8.99 -5.68 12.27
N SER A 187 -10.08 -4.92 12.07
CA SER A 187 -11.42 -5.48 12.00
C SER A 187 -11.74 -6.19 10.67
N THR A 188 -10.97 -5.93 9.61
CA THR A 188 -11.19 -6.53 8.29
C THR A 188 -10.09 -7.51 7.86
N LEU A 189 -8.91 -7.44 8.48
CA LEU A 189 -7.78 -8.33 8.20
C LEU A 189 -7.92 -9.67 8.96
N GLU A 190 -7.41 -10.75 8.37
CA GLU A 190 -7.30 -12.06 9.06
C GLU A 190 -6.29 -11.99 10.21
N ASP A 191 -5.18 -11.29 9.99
CA ASP A 191 -4.10 -11.11 10.96
C ASP A 191 -4.06 -9.67 11.47
N GLN A 192 -3.82 -9.52 12.78
CA GLN A 192 -3.65 -8.19 13.36
C GLN A 192 -2.34 -7.54 12.88
N ILE A 193 -2.42 -6.25 12.63
CA ILE A 193 -1.24 -5.44 12.33
C ILE A 193 -0.39 -5.32 13.60
N GLU A 194 0.76 -5.99 13.60
CA GLU A 194 1.78 -5.83 14.63
C GLU A 194 2.43 -4.45 14.53
N ASN A 195 2.58 -3.78 15.68
CA ASN A 195 3.25 -2.49 15.77
C ASN A 195 3.84 -2.29 17.18
N ASP A 196 5.16 -2.20 17.26
CA ASP A 196 5.92 -2.03 18.51
C ASP A 196 5.65 -0.68 19.20
N PHE A 197 5.10 0.29 18.47
CA PHE A 197 4.91 1.66 18.90
C PHE A 197 3.50 1.96 19.45
N LEU A 198 2.63 0.95 19.51
CA LEU A 198 1.25 1.11 20.01
C LEU A 198 1.16 1.76 21.40
N PRO A 199 2.00 1.41 22.40
CA PRO A 199 1.94 2.05 23.71
C PRO A 199 2.19 3.56 23.64
N GLN A 200 3.22 3.99 22.92
CA GLN A 200 3.59 5.39 22.76
C GLN A 200 2.53 6.17 21.98
N LEU A 201 1.98 5.56 20.92
CA LEU A 201 0.88 6.16 20.15
C LEU A 201 -0.39 6.29 21.00
N THR A 202 -0.70 5.30 21.83
CA THR A 202 -1.85 5.33 22.75
C THR A 202 -1.69 6.43 23.79
N GLN A 203 -0.48 6.59 24.34
CA GLN A 203 -0.19 7.68 25.27
C GLN A 203 -0.32 9.06 24.60
N ALA A 204 0.24 9.24 23.40
CA ALA A 204 0.12 10.49 22.65
C ALA A 204 -1.36 10.84 22.33
N SER A 205 -2.16 9.82 21.97
CA SER A 205 -3.61 9.97 21.76
C SER A 205 -4.33 10.41 23.03
N LYS A 206 -4.04 9.78 24.19
CA LYS A 206 -4.62 10.18 25.49
C LYS A 206 -4.25 11.62 25.90
N LEU A 207 -3.07 12.08 25.47
CA LEU A 207 -2.60 13.44 25.70
C LEU A 207 -3.12 14.45 24.65
N ASN A 208 -4.01 14.02 23.73
CA ASN A 208 -4.50 14.84 22.60
C ASN A 208 -3.37 15.49 21.80
N SER A 209 -2.24 14.79 21.64
CA SER A 209 -1.10 15.31 20.90
C SER A 209 -1.36 15.28 19.39
N ASP A 210 -1.02 16.37 18.70
CA ASP A 210 -1.06 16.43 17.24
C ASP A 210 0.05 15.61 16.58
N ILE A 211 1.16 15.41 17.30
CA ILE A 211 2.36 14.72 16.83
C ILE A 211 2.88 13.79 17.94
N ALA A 212 3.31 12.59 17.56
CA ALA A 212 4.08 11.68 18.40
C ALA A 212 5.45 11.44 17.74
N GLU A 213 6.54 11.78 18.43
CA GLU A 213 7.91 11.49 17.99
C GLU A 213 8.56 10.51 18.97
N ILE A 214 8.93 9.34 18.46
CA ILE A 214 9.52 8.24 19.23
C ILE A 214 10.98 8.14 18.82
N VAL A 215 11.87 8.35 19.78
CA VAL A 215 13.32 8.41 19.56
C VAL A 215 14.02 7.41 20.45
N PHE A 216 14.74 6.47 19.83
CA PHE A 216 15.78 5.68 20.51
C PHE A 216 17.13 6.23 20.08
N ASN A 217 18.02 6.52 21.03
CA ASN A 217 19.32 7.10 20.71
C ASN A 217 20.38 6.69 21.74
N VAL A 218 21.61 6.50 21.26
CA VAL A 218 22.79 6.23 22.07
C VAL A 218 23.85 7.29 21.78
N SER A 219 24.41 7.89 22.83
CA SER A 219 25.40 8.96 22.71
C SER A 219 26.73 8.46 22.11
N TYR A 220 27.22 7.29 22.55
CA TYR A 220 28.54 6.74 22.19
C TYR A 220 28.50 5.29 21.69
N PRO A 221 27.80 5.01 20.57
CA PRO A 221 27.52 3.65 20.10
C PRO A 221 28.76 2.77 19.85
N LYS A 222 29.92 3.36 19.53
CA LYS A 222 31.19 2.64 19.33
C LYS A 222 31.92 2.28 20.63
N LYS A 223 31.63 2.96 21.75
CA LYS A 223 32.34 2.80 23.03
C LYS A 223 31.50 2.07 24.08
N THR A 224 30.20 2.38 24.14
CA THR A 224 29.26 1.82 25.13
C THR A 224 28.39 0.71 24.57
N GLY A 225 28.61 0.31 23.32
CA GLY A 225 27.65 -0.46 22.52
C GLY A 225 26.60 0.42 21.86
N GLY A 226 26.03 -0.04 20.75
CA GLY A 226 24.93 0.60 20.04
C GLY A 226 23.56 0.11 20.51
N LEU A 227 22.49 0.55 19.85
CA LEU A 227 21.18 -0.08 20.02
C LEU A 227 21.30 -1.57 19.62
N TYR A 228 20.69 -2.44 20.42
CA TYR A 228 20.77 -3.89 20.21
C TYR A 228 20.20 -4.28 18.85
N GLN A 229 21.03 -4.93 18.02
CA GLN A 229 20.63 -5.37 16.69
C GLN A 229 19.44 -6.33 16.74
N ASP A 230 19.43 -7.25 17.72
CA ASP A 230 18.33 -8.20 17.97
C ASP A 230 17.01 -7.52 18.34
N THR A 231 17.03 -6.23 18.70
CA THR A 231 15.81 -5.43 18.92
C THR A 231 15.48 -4.60 17.69
N ILE A 232 16.47 -3.90 17.12
CA ILE A 232 16.25 -2.97 16.01
C ILE A 232 15.87 -3.70 14.72
N VAL A 233 16.54 -4.79 14.36
CA VAL A 233 16.27 -5.49 13.09
C VAL A 233 14.84 -6.04 13.05
N PRO A 234 14.34 -6.79 14.06
CA PRO A 234 12.95 -7.23 14.06
C PRO A 234 11.95 -6.07 14.09
N MET A 235 12.28 -4.98 14.79
CA MET A 235 11.45 -3.76 14.80
C MET A 235 11.36 -3.13 13.40
N LEU A 236 12.46 -3.07 12.65
CA LEU A 236 12.47 -2.58 11.26
C LEU A 236 11.68 -3.49 10.32
N GLU A 237 11.74 -4.81 10.52
CA GLU A 237 10.96 -5.77 9.74
C GLU A 237 9.45 -5.63 9.97
N ARG A 238 9.03 -5.54 11.24
CA ARG A 238 7.62 -5.27 11.59
C ARG A 238 7.19 -3.91 11.06
N LEU A 239 8.03 -2.89 11.18
CA LEU A 239 7.75 -1.57 10.63
C LEU A 239 7.63 -1.58 9.11
N ASN A 240 8.43 -2.36 8.38
CA ASN A 240 8.30 -2.49 6.93
C ASN A 240 6.91 -3.07 6.55
N ARG A 241 6.43 -4.08 7.28
CA ARG A 241 5.07 -4.60 7.09
C ARG A 241 4.00 -3.55 7.44
N PHE A 242 4.17 -2.83 8.53
CA PHE A 242 3.30 -1.72 8.95
C PHE A 242 3.22 -0.61 7.90
N LEU A 243 4.35 -0.26 7.29
CA LEU A 243 4.44 0.69 6.18
C LEU A 243 3.86 0.14 4.87
N GLY A 244 3.73 -1.18 4.71
CA GLY A 244 3.05 -1.77 3.55
C GLY A 244 1.60 -1.26 3.37
N TYR A 245 0.94 -0.88 4.47
CA TYR A 245 -0.41 -0.32 4.45
C TYR A 245 -0.38 1.16 4.04
N GLY A 246 -0.77 1.45 2.79
CA GLY A 246 -0.78 2.83 2.26
C GLY A 246 -1.61 3.80 3.12
N GLN A 247 -2.71 3.34 3.71
CA GLN A 247 -3.55 4.14 4.61
C GLN A 247 -2.87 4.49 5.95
N ILE A 248 -1.91 3.69 6.39
CA ILE A 248 -1.11 3.95 7.59
C ILE A 248 0.03 4.91 7.26
N ARG A 249 0.70 4.72 6.12
CA ARG A 249 1.75 5.62 5.62
C ARG A 249 1.31 7.09 5.55
N GLU A 250 0.03 7.35 5.31
CA GLU A 250 -0.50 8.71 5.27
C GLU A 250 -0.34 9.47 6.61
N TYR A 251 -0.15 8.79 7.74
CA TYR A 251 -0.01 9.40 9.07
C TYR A 251 1.44 9.47 9.57
N ILE A 252 2.40 8.97 8.79
CA ILE A 252 3.79 8.87 9.19
C ILE A 252 4.58 9.95 8.47
N ASP A 253 5.24 10.81 9.24
CA ASP A 253 6.03 11.92 8.70
C ASP A 253 7.48 11.51 8.43
N LYS A 254 8.01 10.60 9.26
CA LYS A 254 9.43 10.23 9.23
C LYS A 254 9.66 8.85 9.82
N VAL A 255 10.51 8.07 9.15
CA VAL A 255 11.14 6.87 9.71
C VAL A 255 12.62 6.92 9.39
N GLU A 256 13.45 7.20 10.39
CA GLU A 256 14.89 7.29 10.19
C GLU A 256 15.63 6.31 11.08
N VAL A 257 16.53 5.54 10.48
CA VAL A 257 17.52 4.74 11.22
C VAL A 257 18.91 5.26 10.89
N CYS A 258 19.75 5.33 11.91
CA CYS A 258 21.10 5.83 11.73
C CYS A 258 22.11 4.99 12.49
N GLY A 259 23.26 4.76 11.86
CA GLY A 259 24.31 3.93 12.41
C GLY A 259 25.56 3.95 11.55
N TYR A 260 26.34 2.89 11.69
CA TYR A 260 27.63 2.68 11.05
C TYR A 260 27.60 1.36 10.27
N THR A 261 28.12 1.39 9.05
CA THR A 261 28.28 0.22 8.17
C THR A 261 29.75 -0.20 8.14
N ASP A 262 30.03 -1.45 7.77
CA ASP A 262 31.42 -1.95 7.72
C ASP A 262 32.34 -1.12 6.80
N ASP A 263 31.77 -0.57 5.72
CA ASP A 263 32.53 0.20 4.72
C ASP A 263 32.76 1.68 5.11
N SER A 264 32.28 2.14 6.27
CA SER A 264 32.38 3.56 6.61
C SER A 264 32.31 3.87 8.11
N GLU A 265 33.32 4.58 8.59
CA GLU A 265 33.33 5.21 9.92
C GLU A 265 32.30 6.35 10.05
N ALA A 266 31.73 6.82 8.94
CA ALA A 266 30.79 7.95 8.90
C ALA A 266 29.36 7.51 9.28
N LYS A 267 28.73 8.32 10.15
CA LYS A 267 27.32 8.18 10.51
C LYS A 267 26.45 8.44 9.27
N LYS A 268 25.63 7.47 8.86
CA LYS A 268 24.72 7.63 7.71
C LYS A 268 23.26 7.45 8.15
N PRO A 269 22.42 8.50 8.09
CA PRO A 269 20.98 8.35 8.29
C PRO A 269 20.36 7.72 7.03
N ILE A 270 19.36 6.86 7.25
CA ILE A 270 18.55 6.22 6.22
C ILE A 270 17.10 6.59 6.51
N ASP A 271 16.44 7.25 5.55
CA ASP A 271 15.03 7.61 5.64
C ASP A 271 14.20 6.50 5.00
N LEU A 272 13.75 5.55 5.81
CA LEU A 272 12.97 4.40 5.38
C LEU A 272 11.57 4.81 4.87
N LEU A 273 11.10 6.02 5.10
CA LEU A 273 9.86 6.50 4.46
C LEU A 273 10.17 7.18 3.13
N GLY A 274 11.17 8.05 3.12
CA GLY A 274 11.61 8.80 1.93
C GLY A 274 12.20 7.92 0.83
N ASP A 275 12.81 6.79 1.21
CA ASP A 275 13.44 5.86 0.28
C ASP A 275 12.46 4.82 -0.30
N ILE A 276 11.18 4.83 0.09
CA ILE A 276 10.18 3.94 -0.52
C ILE A 276 10.05 4.25 -2.01
N TYR A 277 10.20 3.22 -2.84
CA TYR A 277 10.02 3.33 -4.27
C TYR A 277 8.55 3.55 -4.61
N PHE A 278 8.28 4.63 -5.31
CA PHE A 278 7.02 4.86 -6.00
C PHE A 278 7.31 5.41 -7.40
N ALA A 279 6.37 5.14 -8.29
CA ALA A 279 6.35 5.72 -9.62
C ALA A 279 5.20 6.71 -9.75
N THR A 280 5.21 7.49 -10.83
CA THR A 280 4.14 8.43 -11.13
C THR A 280 3.87 8.49 -12.62
N PHE A 281 2.62 8.66 -13.01
CA PHE A 281 2.24 9.04 -14.36
C PHE A 281 1.24 10.19 -14.34
N LYS A 282 1.04 10.85 -15.48
CA LYS A 282 0.11 11.98 -15.61
C LYS A 282 -1.06 11.58 -16.48
N ILE A 283 -2.26 11.99 -16.10
CA ILE A 283 -3.46 11.90 -16.94
C ILE A 283 -4.16 13.25 -17.01
N ALA A 284 -4.76 13.55 -18.16
CA ALA A 284 -5.68 14.68 -18.26
C ALA A 284 -6.98 14.30 -17.55
N ILE A 285 -7.47 15.18 -16.69
CA ILE A 285 -8.74 15.00 -15.99
C ILE A 285 -9.72 16.11 -16.37
N PRO A 286 -10.95 15.76 -16.80
CA PRO A 286 -12.01 16.73 -16.96
C PRO A 286 -12.53 17.21 -15.60
N ARG A 287 -13.36 18.27 -15.62
CA ARG A 287 -14.04 18.75 -14.41
C ARG A 287 -15.10 17.75 -13.92
N LEU A 288 -15.77 17.09 -14.85
CA LEU A 288 -16.76 16.04 -14.62
C LEU A 288 -16.35 14.85 -15.49
N ASP A 289 -16.06 13.72 -14.85
CA ASP A 289 -15.71 12.50 -15.55
C ASP A 289 -16.97 11.88 -16.16
N SER A 290 -16.97 11.64 -17.48
CA SER A 290 -18.00 10.86 -18.17
C SER A 290 -17.67 9.38 -18.26
N ASN A 291 -16.43 9.01 -17.93
CA ASN A 291 -15.92 7.65 -17.93
C ASN A 291 -14.80 7.51 -16.90
N LEU A 292 -14.31 6.29 -16.66
CA LEU A 292 -13.26 6.04 -15.66
C LEU A 292 -11.82 6.23 -16.20
N LEU A 293 -11.68 6.80 -17.41
CA LEU A 293 -10.42 7.02 -18.13
C LEU A 293 -9.60 5.73 -18.29
N LYS A 294 -10.29 4.62 -18.58
CA LYS A 294 -9.68 3.27 -18.63
C LYS A 294 -8.51 3.21 -19.61
N GLN A 295 -8.70 3.74 -20.82
CA GLN A 295 -7.72 3.68 -21.88
C GLN A 295 -6.52 4.58 -21.60
N GLU A 296 -6.75 5.81 -21.13
CA GLU A 296 -5.70 6.76 -20.78
C GLU A 296 -4.85 6.22 -19.63
N ARG A 297 -5.47 5.63 -18.60
CA ARG A 297 -4.76 4.95 -17.50
C ARG A 297 -3.90 3.81 -18.02
N LYS A 298 -4.44 2.97 -18.91
CA LYS A 298 -3.73 1.83 -19.51
C LYS A 298 -2.48 2.28 -20.28
N GLU A 299 -2.62 3.27 -21.15
CA GLU A 299 -1.49 3.77 -21.93
C GLU A 299 -0.40 4.39 -21.04
N ASN A 300 -0.80 5.14 -20.01
CA ASN A 300 0.14 5.81 -19.12
C ASN A 300 0.84 4.85 -18.16
N ILE A 301 0.17 3.80 -17.65
CA ILE A 301 0.84 2.79 -16.82
C ILE A 301 1.83 1.96 -17.65
N ILE A 302 1.55 1.67 -18.93
CA ILE A 302 2.50 1.00 -19.83
C ILE A 302 3.73 1.87 -20.08
N LYS A 303 3.54 3.17 -20.38
CA LYS A 303 4.65 4.11 -20.59
C LYS A 303 5.52 4.23 -19.33
N MET A 304 4.88 4.34 -18.17
CA MET A 304 5.57 4.37 -16.88
C MET A 304 6.34 3.06 -16.65
N TYR A 305 5.71 1.90 -16.80
CA TYR A 305 6.37 0.61 -16.59
C TYR A 305 7.63 0.44 -17.46
N LYS A 306 7.57 0.79 -18.75
CA LYS A 306 8.73 0.69 -19.66
C LYS A 306 9.96 1.48 -19.15
N LYS A 307 9.73 2.62 -18.49
CA LYS A 307 10.79 3.44 -17.90
C LYS A 307 11.28 2.86 -16.57
N GLU A 308 10.35 2.49 -15.69
CA GLU A 308 10.67 2.11 -14.30
C GLU A 308 11.19 0.66 -14.19
N CYS A 309 10.81 -0.23 -15.12
CA CYS A 309 11.24 -1.63 -15.14
C CYS A 309 12.77 -1.77 -15.18
N LEU A 310 13.46 -0.94 -15.97
CA LEU A 310 14.92 -0.97 -16.08
C LEU A 310 15.60 -0.57 -14.76
N ILE A 311 15.06 0.43 -14.08
CA ILE A 311 15.58 0.90 -12.79
C ILE A 311 15.38 -0.18 -11.72
N LEU A 312 14.21 -0.82 -11.69
CA LEU A 312 13.87 -1.82 -10.69
C LEU A 312 14.70 -3.11 -10.81
N LYS A 313 15.13 -3.47 -12.02
CA LYS A 313 16.07 -4.59 -12.23
C LYS A 313 17.42 -4.41 -11.53
N GLU A 314 17.82 -3.17 -11.22
CA GLU A 314 19.03 -2.91 -10.45
C GLU A 314 18.79 -3.00 -8.93
N TYR A 315 17.52 -2.90 -8.50
CA TYR A 315 17.15 -2.79 -7.09
C TYR A 315 16.75 -4.13 -6.48
N ILE A 316 16.10 -4.99 -7.26
CA ILE A 316 15.61 -6.34 -6.91
C ILE A 316 16.66 -7.37 -7.31
#